data_AF-A0A7D7VB46-F1
#
_entry.id   AF-A0A7D7VB46-F1
#
_cell.length_a   1.000
_cell.length_b   1.000
_cell.length_c   1.000
_cell.angle_alpha   90.00
_cell.angle_beta   90.00
_cell.angle_gamma   90.00
#
_symmetry.space_group_name_H-M   'P 1'
#
loop_
_entity.id
_entity.type
_entity.pdbx_description
1 polymer ?
#
loop_
_entity_poly.entity_id
_entity_poly.type
_entity_poly.pdbx_seq_one_letter_code
_entity_poly.pdbx_strand_id
1 'polypeptide(L)'
;MNNVKTNSVRNYLNSISERIFLIGCILTSFGILLVTVGGRWDITNHLLSRPDTFFSPPHALMYLGVTISLAGTMISFLSWRKLQNFKIG
;
A
#
# COMPACT_ATOMS: atom_id res chain seq x y z
N MET A 1 -11.99 -38.07 -9.72
CA MET A 1 -11.24 -37.63 -8.52
C MET A 1 -10.36 -36.39 -8.74
N ASN A 2 -9.96 -36.07 -9.98
CA ASN A 2 -9.00 -34.99 -10.27
C ASN A 2 -9.59 -33.57 -10.06
N ASN A 3 -10.90 -33.40 -10.30
CA ASN A 3 -11.57 -32.09 -10.28
C ASN A 3 -11.74 -31.51 -8.85
N VAL A 4 -11.86 -32.35 -7.82
CA VAL A 4 -11.98 -31.89 -6.43
C VAL A 4 -10.65 -31.31 -5.93
N LYS A 5 -9.52 -31.95 -6.30
CA LYS A 5 -8.19 -31.51 -5.88
C LYS A 5 -7.80 -30.18 -6.55
N THR A 6 -8.16 -29.98 -7.82
CA THR A 6 -7.91 -28.74 -8.56
C THR A 6 -8.71 -27.56 -8.01
N ASN A 7 -9.98 -27.78 -7.64
CA ASN A 7 -10.83 -26.73 -7.06
C ASN A 7 -10.33 -26.29 -5.67
N SER A 8 -9.87 -27.23 -4.84
CA SER A 8 -9.30 -26.91 -3.52
C SER A 8 -8.03 -26.04 -3.64
N VAL A 9 -7.12 -26.40 -4.55
CA VAL A 9 -5.90 -25.60 -4.81
C VAL A 9 -6.26 -24.21 -5.34
N ARG A 10 -7.22 -24.10 -6.27
CA ARG A 10 -7.65 -22.79 -6.81
C ARG A 10 -8.26 -21.89 -5.72
N ASN A 11 -9.10 -22.44 -4.84
CA ASN A 11 -9.69 -21.69 -3.72
C ASN A 11 -8.62 -21.20 -2.74
N TYR A 12 -7.61 -22.04 -2.45
CA TYR A 12 -6.47 -21.65 -1.63
C TYR A 12 -5.67 -20.49 -2.25
N LEU A 13 -5.35 -20.56 -3.54
CA LEU A 13 -4.61 -19.51 -4.25
C LEU A 13 -5.38 -18.20 -4.35
N ASN A 14 -6.72 -18.26 -4.52
CA ASN A 14 -7.57 -17.07 -4.47
C ASN A 14 -7.54 -16.42 -3.09
N SER A 15 -7.67 -17.20 -2.01
CA SER A 15 -7.64 -16.68 -0.64
C SER A 15 -6.31 -15.98 -0.31
N ILE A 16 -5.18 -16.50 -0.81
CA ILE A 16 -3.87 -15.85 -0.66
C ILE A 16 -3.85 -14.52 -1.42
N SER A 17 -4.32 -14.51 -2.66
CA SER A 17 -4.31 -13.31 -3.51
C SER A 17 -5.19 -12.21 -2.94
N GLU A 18 -6.35 -12.55 -2.36
CA GLU A 18 -7.22 -11.61 -1.64
C GLU A 18 -6.53 -11.04 -0.41
N ARG A 19 -5.83 -11.86 0.38
CA ARG A 19 -5.07 -11.37 1.54
C ARG A 19 -3.96 -10.41 1.13
N ILE A 20 -3.22 -10.70 0.06
CA ILE A 20 -2.18 -9.80 -0.45
C ILE A 20 -2.78 -8.49 -0.96
N PHE A 21 -3.94 -8.54 -1.63
CA PHE A 21 -4.67 -7.35 -2.06
C PHE A 21 -5.05 -6.46 -0.87
N LEU A 22 -5.62 -7.04 0.20
CA LEU A 22 -5.97 -6.33 1.43
C LEU A 22 -4.75 -5.71 2.12
N ILE A 23 -3.65 -6.45 2.19
CA ILE A 23 -2.38 -5.95 2.73
C ILE A 23 -1.92 -4.71 1.95
N GLY A 24 -1.95 -4.76 0.61
CA GLY A 24 -1.62 -3.61 -0.23
C GLY A 24 -2.51 -2.38 0.06
N CYS A 25 -3.81 -2.58 0.26
CA CYS A 25 -4.74 -1.48 0.60
C CYS A 25 -4.45 -0.87 1.98
N ILE A 26 -4.09 -1.70 2.96
CA ILE A 26 -3.69 -1.25 4.30
C ILE A 26 -2.40 -0.43 4.21
N LEU A 27 -1.39 -0.92 3.48
CA LEU A 27 -0.14 -0.21 3.22
C LEU A 27 -0.39 1.14 2.55
N THR A 28 -1.25 1.18 1.51
CA THR A 28 -1.64 2.43 0.85
C THR A 28 -2.26 3.43 1.83
N SER A 29 -3.22 2.96 2.63
CA SER A 29 -3.91 3.81 3.62
C SER A 29 -2.92 4.35 4.66
N PHE A 30 -2.00 3.50 5.12
CA PHE A 30 -0.95 3.90 6.05
C PHE A 30 0.02 4.92 5.45
N GLY A 31 0.42 4.73 4.18
CA GLY A 31 1.23 5.70 3.44
C GLY A 31 0.55 7.07 3.35
N ILE A 32 -0.74 7.11 3.02
CA ILE A 32 -1.53 8.37 2.97
C ILE A 32 -1.59 9.04 4.36
N LEU A 33 -1.76 8.26 5.43
CA LEU A 33 -1.73 8.76 6.79
C LEU A 33 -0.38 9.43 7.11
N LEU A 34 0.74 8.79 6.76
CA LEU A 34 2.08 9.33 6.95
C LEU A 34 2.31 10.62 6.17
N VAL A 35 1.85 10.71 4.92
CA VAL A 35 1.92 11.96 4.14
C VAL A 35 1.12 13.07 4.83
N THR A 36 -0.07 12.76 5.33
CA THR A 36 -0.95 13.74 5.99
C THR A 36 -0.35 14.25 7.30
N VAL A 37 0.20 13.34 8.11
CA VAL A 37 0.91 13.70 9.35
C VAL A 37 2.18 14.49 9.05
N GLY A 38 2.95 14.07 8.04
CA GLY A 38 4.15 14.78 7.57
C GLY A 38 3.85 16.20 7.12
N GLY A 39 2.78 16.40 6.34
CA GLY A 39 2.36 17.73 5.90
C GLY A 39 1.87 18.61 7.04
N ARG A 40 1.15 18.04 8.02
CA ARG A 40 0.73 18.79 9.21
C ARG A 40 1.92 19.15 10.10
N TRP A 41 2.91 18.27 10.19
CA TRP A 41 4.16 18.55 10.87
C TRP A 41 4.94 19.66 10.14
N ASP A 42 4.97 19.65 8.82
CA ASP A 42 5.61 20.67 7.98
C ASP A 42 5.06 22.08 8.26
N ILE A 43 3.72 22.21 8.25
CA ILE A 43 3.01 23.45 8.61
C ILE A 43 3.38 23.90 10.03
N THR A 44 3.44 22.97 10.99
CA THR A 44 3.79 23.29 12.37
C THR A 44 5.25 23.76 12.48
N ASN A 45 6.15 23.14 11.73
CA ASN A 45 7.57 23.50 11.71
C ASN A 45 7.79 24.92 11.16
N HIS A 46 7.07 25.26 10.08
CA HIS A 46 7.01 26.62 9.53
C HIS A 46 6.46 27.62 10.56
N LEU A 47 5.38 27.28 11.27
CA LEU A 47 4.79 28.13 12.32
C LEU A 47 5.74 28.38 13.51
N LEU A 48 6.60 27.41 13.84
CA LEU A 48 7.63 27.54 14.88
C LEU A 48 8.91 28.26 14.39
N SER A 49 8.93 28.81 13.17
CA SER A 49 10.10 29.49 12.58
C SER A 49 11.36 28.61 12.58
N ARG A 50 11.20 27.28 12.48
CA ARG A 50 12.32 26.36 12.32
C ARG A 50 12.86 26.51 10.89
N PRO A 51 14.19 26.54 10.69
CA PRO A 51 14.73 26.67 9.35
C PRO A 51 14.36 25.47 8.49
N ASP A 52 13.61 25.71 7.41
CA ASP A 52 13.18 24.69 6.48
C ASP A 52 14.32 24.36 5.52
N THR A 53 14.79 23.12 5.60
CA THR A 53 15.74 22.55 4.65
C THR A 53 15.05 21.44 3.89
N PHE A 54 15.50 21.17 2.67
CA PHE A 54 14.97 20.09 1.81
C PHE A 54 14.99 18.71 2.49
N PHE A 55 15.86 18.51 3.48
CA PHE A 55 15.98 17.29 4.29
C PHE A 55 15.45 17.48 5.72
N SER A 56 14.38 18.25 5.87
CA SER A 56 13.75 18.42 7.18
C SER A 56 12.99 17.15 7.60
N PRO A 57 12.87 16.87 8.92
CA PRO A 57 12.08 15.75 9.44
C PRO A 57 10.66 15.58 8.84
N PRO A 58 9.86 16.65 8.61
CA PRO A 58 8.55 16.51 7.97
C PRO A 58 8.64 16.03 6.52
N HIS A 59 9.59 16.54 5.74
CA HIS A 59 9.77 16.13 4.34
C HIS A 59 10.16 14.65 4.22
N ALA A 60 11.05 14.17 5.10
CA ALA A 60 11.40 12.75 5.15
C ALA A 60 10.18 11.85 5.43
N LEU A 61 9.30 12.27 6.35
CA LEU A 61 8.06 11.55 6.66
C LEU A 61 7.10 11.52 5.47
N MET A 62 6.99 12.62 4.72
CA MET A 62 6.17 12.69 3.51
C MET A 62 6.73 11.80 2.40
N TYR A 63 8.04 11.79 2.16
CA TYR A 63 8.66 10.91 1.17
C TYR A 63 8.45 9.43 1.51
N LEU A 64 8.56 9.06 2.78
CA LEU A 64 8.25 7.70 3.24
C LEU A 64 6.77 7.37 3.02
N GLY A 65 5.86 8.28 3.36
CA GLY A 65 4.42 8.07 3.14
C GLY A 65 4.07 7.87 1.66
N VAL A 66 4.65 8.67 0.76
CA VAL A 66 4.43 8.55 -0.70
C VAL A 66 4.99 7.22 -1.22
N THR A 67 6.20 6.85 -0.84
CA THR A 67 6.82 5.59 -1.30
C THR A 67 6.06 4.36 -0.80
N ILE A 68 5.61 4.37 0.45
CA ILE A 68 4.77 3.30 1.02
C ILE A 68 3.41 3.24 0.30
N SER A 69 2.80 4.39 0.02
CA SER A 69 1.52 4.45 -0.69
C SER A 69 1.61 3.88 -2.11
N LEU A 70 2.67 4.27 -2.83
CA LEU A 70 2.94 3.78 -4.18
C LEU A 70 3.23 2.28 -4.19
N ALA A 71 4.03 1.78 -3.24
CA ALA A 71 4.29 0.35 -3.11
C ALA A 71 3.00 -0.43 -2.79
N GLY A 72 2.17 0.05 -1.86
CA GLY A 72 0.88 -0.56 -1.52
C GLY A 72 -0.06 -0.64 -2.73
N THR A 73 -0.16 0.44 -3.52
CA THR A 73 -1.03 0.48 -4.70
C THR A 73 -0.53 -0.45 -5.80
N MET A 74 0.78 -0.50 -6.04
CA MET A 74 1.39 -1.45 -6.97
C MET A 74 1.09 -2.91 -6.57
N ILE A 75 1.24 -3.26 -5.28
CA ILE A 75 0.97 -4.60 -4.76
C ILE A 75 -0.52 -4.96 -4.91
N SER A 76 -1.42 -4.06 -4.53
CA SER A 76 -2.86 -4.26 -4.71
C SER A 76 -3.22 -4.43 -6.19
N PHE A 77 -2.68 -3.59 -7.07
CA PHE A 77 -2.97 -3.67 -8.50
C PHE A 77 -2.47 -4.98 -9.13
N LEU A 78 -1.26 -5.43 -8.80
CA LEU A 78 -0.72 -6.71 -9.28
C LEU A 78 -1.51 -7.91 -8.75
N SER A 79 -1.93 -7.86 -7.48
CA SER A 79 -2.75 -8.91 -6.85
C SER A 79 -4.13 -8.99 -7.50
N TRP A 80 -4.74 -7.83 -7.79
CA TRP A 80 -5.99 -7.74 -8.52
C TRP A 80 -5.87 -8.35 -9.93
N ARG A 81 -4.79 -8.05 -10.66
CA ARG A 81 -4.56 -8.65 -11.99
C ARG A 81 -4.43 -10.18 -11.93
N LYS A 82 -3.75 -10.71 -10.91
CA LYS A 82 -3.66 -12.17 -10.70
C LYS A 82 -5.04 -12.79 -10.42
N LEU A 83 -5.84 -12.16 -9.57
CA LEU A 83 -7.22 -12.59 -9.29
C LEU A 83 -8.09 -12.63 -10.55
N GLN A 84 -8.01 -11.62 -11.42
CA GLN A 84 -8.80 -11.58 -12.67
C GLN A 84 -8.39 -12.69 -13.63
N ASN A 85 -7.09 -12.94 -13.80
CA ASN A 85 -6.60 -14.03 -14.67
C ASN A 85 -7.09 -15.41 -14.19
N PHE A 86 -7.19 -15.64 -12.88
CA PHE A 86 -7.73 -16.90 -12.33
C PHE A 86 -9.24 -17.04 -12.49
N LYS A 87 -9.98 -15.94 -12.59
CA LYS A 87 -11.44 -15.96 -12.75
C LYS A 87 -11.87 -16.27 -14.19
N ILE A 88 -11.01 -16.02 -15.17
CA ILE A 88 -11.32 -16.12 -16.61
C ILE A 88 -10.79 -17.41 -17.25
N GLY A 89 -9.83 -18.12 -16.61
CA GLY A 89 -9.31 -19.43 -17.05
C GLY A 89 -9.59 -20.58 -16.11
#